data_AF-A0A2G8KZB9-F1
#
_entry.id   AF-A0A2G8KZB9-F1
#
_cell.length_a   1.000
_cell.length_b   1.000
_cell.length_c   1.000
_cell.angle_alpha   90.00
_cell.angle_beta   90.00
_cell.angle_gamma   90.00
#
_symmetry.space_group_name_H-M   'P 1'
#
loop_
_entity.id
_entity.type
_entity.pdbx_description
1 polymer ?
#
loop_
_entity_poly.entity_id
_entity_poly.type
_entity_poly.pdbx_seq_one_letter_code
_entity_poly.pdbx_strand_id
1 'polypeptide(L)'
;MAAAQRPIEWVSLLLARFELQLPYYISGEASHVGADLERNRECLIKLSRNLFSSVINGLARLLKNLSLKPLTSGENEKSLYQSQLIILDTLEKCLAAQPKDTTRSDETMLVKTLLPQLCLLLNYDSCDHLLISQLKTSAARVLYALSLNNFNAVFSRISACLESLTKTSDEACDESDIELIQHINVNLERLIKLLNETIPKFFMLKKNSMSTLAVSLEKAIWNWMDNYPDELVKLEQNGNVEIKIGSGLQEWWKRILV
;
A
#
# COMPACT_ATOMS: atom_id res chain seq x y z
N MET A 1 -6.96 4.64 -35.62
CA MET A 1 -7.46 4.26 -34.28
C MET A 1 -7.32 2.76 -33.96
N ALA A 2 -7.25 1.83 -34.92
CA ALA A 2 -7.19 0.38 -34.64
C ALA A 2 -5.85 -0.16 -34.07
N ALA A 3 -4.73 0.56 -34.22
CA ALA A 3 -3.40 0.05 -33.82
C ALA A 3 -3.14 0.11 -32.29
N ALA A 4 -3.78 1.05 -31.57
CA ALA A 4 -3.60 1.21 -30.14
C ALA A 4 -4.49 0.30 -29.27
N GLN A 5 -5.53 -0.32 -29.85
CA GLN A 5 -6.45 -1.21 -29.12
C GLN A 5 -5.92 -2.63 -28.95
N ARG A 6 -5.16 -3.14 -29.92
CA ARG A 6 -4.61 -4.51 -29.86
C ARG A 6 -3.78 -4.75 -28.60
N PRO A 7 -2.83 -3.90 -28.19
CA PRO A 7 -2.03 -4.16 -26.98
C PRO A 7 -2.88 -4.28 -25.70
N ILE A 8 -3.97 -3.51 -25.59
CA ILE A 8 -4.86 -3.51 -24.42
C ILE A 8 -5.71 -4.80 -24.37
N GLU A 9 -6.22 -5.25 -25.51
CA GLU A 9 -6.95 -6.52 -25.63
C GLU A 9 -6.09 -7.72 -25.23
N TRP A 10 -4.81 -7.70 -25.61
CA TRP A 10 -3.85 -8.75 -25.23
C TRP A 10 -3.61 -8.79 -23.73
N VAL A 11 -3.49 -7.62 -23.08
CA VAL A 11 -3.40 -7.54 -21.61
C VAL A 11 -4.66 -8.13 -20.97
N SER A 12 -5.84 -7.81 -21.48
CA SER A 12 -7.11 -8.36 -20.98
C SER A 12 -7.17 -9.89 -21.08
N LEU A 13 -6.79 -10.46 -22.23
CA LEU A 13 -6.74 -11.92 -22.43
C LEU A 13 -5.70 -12.58 -21.53
N LEU A 14 -4.53 -11.96 -21.35
CA LEU A 14 -3.49 -12.48 -20.46
C LEU A 14 -3.94 -12.46 -19.00
N LEU A 15 -4.60 -11.39 -18.56
CA LEU A 15 -5.20 -11.30 -17.21
C LEU A 15 -6.27 -12.36 -16.98
N ALA A 16 -7.12 -12.64 -17.98
CA ALA A 16 -8.13 -13.68 -17.87
C ALA A 16 -7.51 -15.08 -17.74
N ARG A 17 -6.43 -15.38 -18.49
CA ARG A 17 -5.69 -16.65 -18.35
C ARG A 17 -5.00 -16.74 -16.99
N PHE A 18 -4.37 -15.64 -16.56
CA PHE A 18 -3.73 -15.55 -15.25
C PHE A 18 -4.75 -15.80 -14.13
N GLU A 19 -5.94 -15.19 -14.20
CA GLU A 19 -7.03 -15.40 -13.23
C GLU A 19 -7.45 -16.87 -13.14
N LEU A 20 -7.73 -17.52 -14.27
CA LEU A 20 -8.17 -18.93 -14.29
C LEU A 20 -7.11 -19.90 -13.76
N GLN A 21 -5.84 -19.47 -13.71
CA GLN A 21 -4.72 -20.25 -13.19
C GLN A 21 -4.37 -19.92 -11.73
N LEU A 22 -5.14 -19.08 -11.06
CA LEU A 22 -4.93 -18.83 -9.64
C LEU A 22 -5.40 -20.04 -8.80
N PRO A 23 -4.75 -20.34 -7.66
CA PRO A 23 -5.12 -21.46 -6.79
C PRO A 23 -6.60 -21.54 -6.43
N TYR A 24 -7.28 -20.39 -6.30
CA TYR A 24 -8.72 -20.33 -5.99
C TYR A 24 -9.62 -20.93 -7.08
N TYR A 25 -9.18 -20.93 -8.34
CA TYR A 25 -9.96 -21.41 -9.48
C TYR A 25 -9.53 -22.80 -9.99
N ILE A 26 -8.42 -23.34 -9.48
CA ILE A 26 -7.90 -24.64 -9.91
C ILE A 26 -8.38 -25.74 -8.97
N SER A 27 -9.11 -26.71 -9.52
CA SER A 27 -9.46 -27.95 -8.85
C SER A 27 -8.54 -29.10 -9.31
N GLY A 28 -7.38 -29.27 -8.66
CA GLY A 28 -6.75 -30.61 -8.56
C GLY A 28 -5.68 -31.09 -9.56
N GLU A 29 -5.18 -30.32 -10.53
CA GLU A 29 -4.06 -30.77 -11.39
C GLU A 29 -2.88 -29.77 -11.39
N ALA A 30 -1.77 -30.16 -10.75
CA ALA A 30 -0.81 -29.20 -10.19
C ALA A 30 0.49 -28.93 -10.99
N SER A 31 0.90 -29.79 -11.93
CA SER A 31 2.27 -29.70 -12.45
C SER A 31 2.47 -28.65 -13.56
N HIS A 32 1.65 -28.67 -14.61
CA HIS A 32 1.79 -27.73 -15.74
C HIS A 32 1.19 -26.35 -15.45
N VAL A 33 0.15 -26.30 -14.62
CA VAL A 33 -0.58 -25.06 -14.33
C VAL A 33 0.27 -24.06 -13.56
N GLY A 34 1.14 -24.53 -12.66
CA GLY A 34 2.07 -23.66 -11.91
C GLY A 34 3.12 -23.01 -12.81
N ALA A 35 3.68 -23.75 -13.76
CA ALA A 35 4.67 -23.20 -14.71
C ALA A 35 4.03 -22.17 -15.66
N ASP A 36 2.80 -22.43 -16.12
CA ASP A 36 2.07 -21.48 -16.95
C ASP A 36 1.65 -20.22 -16.18
N LEU A 37 1.25 -20.37 -14.91
CA LEU A 37 0.93 -19.25 -14.03
C LEU A 37 2.14 -18.31 -13.89
N GLU A 38 3.31 -18.85 -13.55
CA GLU A 38 4.51 -18.02 -13.38
C GLU A 38 4.95 -17.38 -14.70
N ARG A 39 4.82 -18.08 -15.83
CA ARG A 39 5.09 -17.51 -17.16
C ARG A 39 4.15 -16.35 -17.47
N ASN A 40 2.85 -16.50 -17.22
CA ASN A 40 1.86 -15.45 -17.45
C ASN A 40 2.09 -14.25 -16.52
N ARG A 41 2.44 -14.54 -15.27
CA ARG A 41 2.82 -13.55 -14.27
C ARG A 41 4.03 -12.73 -14.68
N GLU A 42 5.13 -13.36 -15.09
CA GLU A 42 6.31 -12.67 -15.60
C GLU A 42 5.98 -11.82 -16.83
N CYS A 43 5.11 -12.32 -17.71
CA CYS A 43 4.67 -11.59 -18.89
C CYS A 43 3.91 -10.31 -18.49
N LEU A 44 3.00 -10.38 -17.51
CA LEU A 44 2.30 -9.21 -16.96
C LEU A 44 3.29 -8.19 -16.38
N ILE A 45 4.30 -8.63 -15.63
CA ILE A 45 5.35 -7.75 -15.06
C ILE A 45 6.19 -7.10 -16.18
N LYS A 46 6.50 -7.83 -17.26
CA LYS A 46 7.21 -7.27 -18.42
C LYS A 46 6.34 -6.25 -19.16
N LEU A 47 5.07 -6.54 -19.36
CA LEU A 47 4.11 -5.66 -20.05
C LEU A 47 3.78 -4.40 -19.25
N SER A 48 3.78 -4.45 -17.92
CA SER A 48 3.48 -3.28 -17.08
C SER A 48 4.46 -2.13 -17.28
N ARG A 49 5.66 -2.38 -17.83
CA ARG A 49 6.63 -1.33 -18.19
C ARG A 49 6.14 -0.41 -19.29
N ASN A 50 5.29 -0.91 -20.20
CA ASN A 50 4.77 -0.15 -21.35
C ASN A 50 3.25 0.08 -21.27
N LEU A 51 2.53 -0.81 -20.58
CA LEU A 51 1.07 -0.81 -20.45
C LEU A 51 0.68 -0.79 -18.97
N PHE A 52 1.35 0.06 -18.18
CA PHE A 52 1.26 0.11 -16.72
C PHE A 52 -0.19 0.16 -16.23
N SER A 53 -0.95 1.15 -16.69
CA SER A 53 -2.33 1.40 -16.22
C SER A 53 -3.26 0.23 -16.52
N SER A 54 -3.13 -0.39 -17.70
CA SER A 54 -3.97 -1.54 -18.07
C SER A 54 -3.65 -2.77 -17.21
N VAL A 55 -2.38 -3.05 -16.98
CA VAL A 55 -1.95 -4.20 -16.16
C VAL A 55 -2.32 -3.99 -14.70
N ILE A 56 -1.98 -2.83 -14.11
CA ILE A 56 -2.29 -2.54 -12.71
C ILE A 56 -3.80 -2.52 -12.46
N ASN A 57 -4.59 -1.92 -13.36
CA ASN A 57 -6.05 -1.94 -13.23
C ASN A 57 -6.64 -3.34 -13.33
N GLY A 58 -6.11 -4.16 -14.24
CA GLY A 58 -6.45 -5.58 -14.31
C GLY A 58 -6.21 -6.31 -13.00
N LEU A 59 -4.99 -6.24 -12.49
CA LEU A 59 -4.58 -6.89 -11.25
C LEU A 59 -5.35 -6.37 -10.03
N ALA A 60 -5.57 -5.07 -9.91
CA ALA A 60 -6.34 -4.48 -8.82
C ALA A 60 -7.82 -4.91 -8.85
N ARG A 61 -8.40 -5.07 -10.05
CA ARG A 61 -9.75 -5.65 -10.21
C ARG A 61 -9.80 -7.11 -9.80
N LEU A 62 -8.82 -7.92 -10.18
CA LEU A 62 -8.73 -9.32 -9.75
C LEU A 62 -8.64 -9.43 -8.23
N LEU A 63 -7.78 -8.61 -7.61
CA LEU A 63 -7.65 -8.55 -6.16
C LEU A 63 -8.99 -8.20 -5.50
N LYS A 64 -9.68 -7.16 -6.00
CA LYS A 64 -10.99 -6.76 -5.50
C LYS A 64 -12.02 -7.88 -5.61
N ASN A 65 -12.06 -8.58 -6.76
CA ASN A 65 -13.03 -9.66 -6.98
C ASN A 65 -12.82 -10.81 -5.99
N LEU A 66 -11.57 -11.16 -5.68
CA LEU A 66 -11.24 -12.18 -4.69
C LEU A 66 -11.56 -11.71 -3.28
N SER A 67 -11.25 -10.47 -2.93
CA SER A 67 -11.56 -9.91 -1.59
C SER A 67 -13.06 -9.82 -1.27
N LEU A 68 -13.92 -9.88 -2.30
CA LEU A 68 -15.38 -9.92 -2.14
C LEU A 68 -15.95 -11.35 -2.02
N LYS A 69 -15.14 -12.40 -2.22
CA LYS A 69 -15.63 -13.78 -2.14
C LYS A 69 -15.95 -14.14 -0.69
N PRO A 70 -17.12 -14.73 -0.41
CA PRO A 70 -17.43 -15.20 0.93
C PRO A 70 -16.48 -16.35 1.31
N LEU A 71 -16.00 -16.33 2.54
CA LEU A 71 -15.18 -17.40 3.11
C LEU A 71 -16.06 -18.64 3.33
N THR A 72 -16.13 -19.52 2.33
CA THR A 72 -16.91 -20.75 2.39
C THR A 72 -15.96 -21.95 2.43
N SER A 73 -15.75 -22.51 3.62
CA SER A 73 -14.89 -23.67 3.93
C SER A 73 -13.36 -23.41 3.93
N GLY A 74 -12.66 -24.13 4.82
CA GLY A 74 -11.23 -23.87 5.11
C GLY A 74 -10.23 -24.23 3.99
N GLU A 75 -10.58 -25.09 3.03
CA GLU A 75 -9.72 -25.34 1.87
C GLU A 75 -9.82 -24.21 0.83
N ASN A 76 -11.03 -23.71 0.56
CA ASN A 76 -11.26 -22.59 -0.34
C ASN A 76 -10.63 -21.29 0.20
N GLU A 77 -10.63 -21.11 1.52
CA GLU A 77 -10.01 -19.97 2.20
C GLU A 77 -8.49 -19.92 2.01
N LYS A 78 -7.79 -21.06 2.15
CA LYS A 78 -6.35 -21.13 1.88
C LYS A 78 -6.02 -20.79 0.43
N SER A 79 -6.75 -21.39 -0.51
CA SER A 79 -6.57 -21.12 -1.94
C SER A 79 -6.90 -19.66 -2.31
N LEU A 80 -7.86 -19.04 -1.61
CA LEU A 80 -8.17 -17.62 -1.75
C LEU A 80 -7.00 -16.73 -1.33
N TYR A 81 -6.47 -16.93 -0.11
CA TYR A 81 -5.35 -16.15 0.39
C TYR A 81 -4.08 -16.35 -0.45
N GLN A 82 -3.80 -17.58 -0.90
CA GLN A 82 -2.68 -17.85 -1.82
C GLN A 82 -2.84 -17.08 -3.13
N SER A 83 -4.06 -17.03 -3.70
CA SER A 83 -4.34 -16.29 -4.92
C SER A 83 -4.15 -14.79 -4.73
N GLN A 84 -4.62 -14.23 -3.61
CA GLN A 84 -4.41 -12.81 -3.27
C GLN A 84 -2.92 -12.50 -3.09
N LEU A 85 -2.16 -13.38 -2.43
CA LEU A 85 -0.71 -13.23 -2.26
C LEU A 85 0.03 -13.17 -3.60
N ILE A 86 -0.31 -14.05 -4.54
CA ILE A 86 0.29 -14.06 -5.89
C ILE A 86 -0.01 -12.76 -6.63
N ILE A 87 -1.25 -12.24 -6.54
CA ILE A 87 -1.62 -10.96 -7.14
C ILE A 87 -0.86 -9.80 -6.49
N LEU A 88 -0.76 -9.77 -5.15
CA LEU A 88 -0.02 -8.73 -4.43
C LEU A 88 1.47 -8.73 -4.80
N ASP A 89 2.12 -9.89 -4.83
CA ASP A 89 3.53 -9.99 -5.22
C ASP A 89 3.75 -9.56 -6.68
N THR A 90 2.75 -9.76 -7.55
CA THR A 90 2.79 -9.29 -8.93
C THR A 90 2.59 -7.77 -9.02
N LEU A 91 1.65 -7.21 -8.26
CA LEU A 91 1.41 -5.77 -8.15
C LEU A 91 2.66 -5.04 -7.65
N GLU A 92 3.30 -5.54 -6.60
CA GLU A 92 4.54 -4.99 -6.05
C GLU A 92 5.63 -4.91 -7.12
N LYS A 93 5.88 -6.00 -7.85
CA LYS A 93 6.88 -6.01 -8.92
C LYS A 93 6.53 -5.06 -10.07
N CYS A 94 5.24 -4.89 -10.39
CA CYS A 94 4.81 -3.91 -11.40
C CYS A 94 5.01 -2.46 -10.92
N LEU A 95 4.71 -2.16 -9.66
CA LEU A 95 4.90 -0.83 -9.05
C LEU A 95 6.39 -0.48 -8.91
N ALA A 96 7.23 -1.44 -8.53
CA ALA A 96 8.68 -1.26 -8.48
C ALA A 96 9.29 -0.96 -9.88
N ALA A 97 8.64 -1.45 -10.94
CA ALA A 97 9.02 -1.21 -12.33
C ALA A 97 8.25 -0.04 -12.99
N GLN A 98 7.56 0.80 -12.20
CA GLN A 98 6.76 1.91 -12.71
C GLN A 98 7.62 2.88 -13.52
N PRO A 99 7.22 3.26 -14.75
CA PRO A 99 7.89 4.28 -15.54
C PRO A 99 7.85 5.65 -14.85
N LYS A 100 8.89 6.48 -15.03
CA LYS A 100 8.95 7.82 -14.43
C LYS A 100 7.90 8.80 -14.99
N ASP A 101 7.39 8.53 -16.19
CA ASP A 101 6.43 9.38 -16.91
C ASP A 101 4.98 8.88 -16.76
N THR A 102 4.58 8.39 -15.58
CA THR A 102 3.17 8.00 -15.37
C THR A 102 2.23 9.19 -15.46
N THR A 103 1.08 8.98 -16.10
CA THR A 103 0.12 10.05 -16.35
C THR A 103 -0.72 10.35 -15.10
N ARG A 104 -1.27 11.56 -14.99
CA ARG A 104 -2.23 11.94 -13.94
C ARG A 104 -3.48 11.02 -13.90
N SER A 105 -3.82 10.40 -15.04
CA SER A 105 -4.90 9.43 -15.12
C SER A 105 -4.57 8.14 -14.36
N ASP A 106 -3.30 7.75 -14.35
CA ASP A 106 -2.82 6.52 -13.70
C ASP A 106 -2.86 6.68 -12.17
N GLU A 107 -2.42 7.83 -11.67
CA GLU A 107 -2.50 8.19 -10.25
C GLU A 107 -3.96 8.12 -9.75
N THR A 108 -4.89 8.65 -10.54
CA THR A 108 -6.32 8.64 -10.18
C THR A 108 -6.89 7.22 -10.11
N MET A 109 -6.45 6.33 -11.00
CA MET A 109 -6.87 4.93 -11.01
C MET A 109 -6.30 4.15 -9.82
N LEU A 110 -5.03 4.37 -9.47
CA LEU A 110 -4.40 3.76 -8.30
C LEU A 110 -5.15 4.11 -7.00
N VAL A 111 -5.52 5.38 -6.83
CA VAL A 111 -6.28 5.86 -5.67
C VAL A 111 -7.70 5.27 -5.62
N LYS A 112 -8.37 5.15 -6.77
CA LYS A 112 -9.77 4.70 -6.83
C LYS A 112 -9.93 3.19 -6.75
N THR A 113 -8.95 2.43 -7.22
CA THR A 113 -9.09 0.97 -7.37
C THR A 113 -8.15 0.21 -6.45
N LEU A 114 -6.86 0.55 -6.42
CA LEU A 114 -5.88 -0.25 -5.67
C LEU A 114 -5.84 0.12 -4.19
N LEU A 115 -5.70 1.40 -3.87
CA LEU A 115 -5.54 1.87 -2.48
C LEU A 115 -6.66 1.37 -1.53
N PRO A 116 -7.96 1.40 -1.91
CA PRO A 116 -9.02 0.90 -1.04
C PRO A 116 -8.92 -0.62 -0.77
N GLN A 117 -8.38 -1.39 -1.72
CA GLN A 117 -8.16 -2.82 -1.51
C GLN A 117 -7.00 -3.08 -0.55
N LEU A 118 -5.93 -2.28 -0.64
CA LEU A 118 -4.82 -2.37 0.30
C LEU A 118 -5.26 -2.04 1.73
N CYS A 119 -6.05 -0.97 1.90
CA CYS A 119 -6.65 -0.64 3.21
C CYS A 119 -7.46 -1.81 3.77
N LEU A 120 -8.36 -2.38 2.96
CA LEU A 120 -9.19 -3.52 3.38
C LEU A 120 -8.34 -4.71 3.86
N LEU A 121 -7.28 -5.06 3.13
CA LEU A 121 -6.42 -6.19 3.47
C LEU A 121 -5.57 -5.94 4.71
N LEU A 122 -5.09 -4.71 4.90
CA LEU A 122 -4.34 -4.31 6.11
C LEU A 122 -5.22 -4.37 7.36
N ASN A 123 -6.54 -4.18 7.19
CA ASN A 123 -7.54 -4.19 8.26
C ASN A 123 -8.15 -5.57 8.55
N TYR A 124 -7.69 -6.64 7.90
CA TYR A 124 -8.22 -7.98 8.22
C TYR A 124 -8.02 -8.32 9.69
N ASP A 125 -9.10 -8.81 10.32
CA ASP A 125 -9.07 -9.25 11.71
C ASP A 125 -8.03 -10.35 11.88
N SER A 126 -7.04 -10.07 12.71
CA SER A 126 -5.89 -10.94 12.94
C SER A 126 -6.26 -12.01 13.97
N CYS A 127 -7.22 -12.87 13.64
CA CYS A 127 -7.29 -14.19 14.25
C CYS A 127 -6.03 -14.94 13.76
N ASP A 128 -5.21 -15.49 14.66
CA ASP A 128 -3.88 -16.10 14.45
C ASP A 128 -3.76 -17.05 13.25
N HIS A 129 -3.81 -16.50 12.04
CA HIS A 129 -3.81 -17.22 10.79
C HIS A 129 -2.60 -16.76 9.99
N LEU A 130 -1.61 -17.64 9.87
CA LEU A 130 -0.33 -17.36 9.20
C LEU A 130 -0.52 -16.69 7.83
N LEU A 131 -1.52 -17.12 7.05
CA LEU A 131 -1.80 -16.55 5.73
C LEU A 131 -2.34 -15.11 5.81
N ILE A 132 -3.11 -14.75 6.85
CA ILE A 132 -3.59 -13.37 7.03
C ILE A 132 -2.42 -12.44 7.36
N SER A 133 -1.49 -12.88 8.22
CA SER A 133 -0.28 -12.12 8.52
C SER A 133 0.61 -11.93 7.28
N GLN A 134 0.78 -12.98 6.47
CA GLN A 134 1.47 -12.89 5.18
C GLN A 134 0.75 -11.93 4.22
N LEU A 135 -0.58 -11.94 4.20
CA LEU A 135 -1.39 -11.07 3.35
C LEU A 135 -1.22 -9.61 3.74
N LYS A 136 -1.28 -9.28 5.04
CA LYS A 136 -0.99 -7.94 5.56
C LYS A 136 0.42 -7.49 5.20
N THR A 137 1.41 -8.35 5.39
CA THR A 137 2.81 -8.07 5.04
C THR A 137 2.96 -7.79 3.55
N SER A 138 2.32 -8.60 2.70
CA SER A 138 2.33 -8.40 1.24
C SER A 138 1.61 -7.12 0.82
N ALA A 139 0.46 -6.82 1.41
CA ALA A 139 -0.27 -5.57 1.18
C ALA A 139 0.54 -4.34 1.59
N ALA A 140 1.26 -4.41 2.72
CA ALA A 140 2.17 -3.37 3.17
C ALA A 140 3.32 -3.13 2.19
N ARG A 141 3.93 -4.19 1.62
CA ARG A 141 4.96 -4.06 0.57
C ARG A 141 4.42 -3.39 -0.70
N VAL A 142 3.20 -3.76 -1.12
CA VAL A 142 2.53 -3.12 -2.27
C VAL A 142 2.24 -1.64 -1.97
N LEU A 143 1.78 -1.31 -0.76
CA LEU A 143 1.53 0.07 -0.34
C LEU A 143 2.82 0.90 -0.29
N TYR A 144 3.90 0.31 0.22
CA TYR A 144 5.23 0.93 0.20
C TYR A 144 5.67 1.21 -1.24
N ALA A 145 5.61 0.21 -2.13
CA ALA A 145 5.96 0.37 -3.55
C ALA A 145 5.10 1.43 -4.25
N LEU A 146 3.79 1.46 -3.96
CA LEU A 146 2.87 2.48 -4.46
C LEU A 146 3.30 3.89 -4.03
N SER A 147 3.61 4.06 -2.74
CA SER A 147 3.94 5.35 -2.14
C SER A 147 5.28 5.92 -2.62
N LEU A 148 6.18 5.12 -3.20
CA LEU A 148 7.42 5.61 -3.81
C LEU A 148 7.13 6.70 -4.85
N ASN A 149 6.18 6.43 -5.76
CA ASN A 149 5.80 7.36 -6.83
C ASN A 149 4.48 8.09 -6.56
N ASN A 150 3.65 7.61 -5.65
CA ASN A 150 2.29 8.11 -5.42
C ASN A 150 2.08 8.58 -3.98
N PHE A 151 3.13 9.09 -3.32
CA PHE A 151 3.07 9.56 -1.93
C PHE A 151 1.92 10.54 -1.69
N ASN A 152 1.77 11.55 -2.55
CA ASN A 152 0.74 12.59 -2.36
C ASN A 152 -0.69 12.01 -2.36
N ALA A 153 -0.93 10.96 -3.12
CA ALA A 153 -2.21 10.28 -3.18
C ALA A 153 -2.54 9.57 -1.86
N VAL A 154 -1.58 8.81 -1.30
CA VAL A 154 -1.74 8.14 -0.01
C VAL A 154 -1.80 9.16 1.13
N PHE A 155 -0.94 10.18 1.10
CA PHE A 155 -0.93 11.28 2.07
C PHE A 155 -2.26 12.04 2.08
N SER A 156 -2.88 12.31 0.92
CA SER A 156 -4.17 12.99 0.85
C SER A 156 -5.29 12.17 1.49
N ARG A 157 -5.24 10.83 1.36
CA ARG A 157 -6.18 9.93 2.03
C ARG A 157 -6.03 9.98 3.55
N ILE A 158 -4.79 9.88 4.04
CA ILE A 158 -4.46 10.00 5.47
C ILE A 158 -4.92 11.35 6.02
N SER A 159 -4.63 12.44 5.30
CA SER A 159 -4.98 13.80 5.71
C SER A 159 -6.50 13.99 5.80
N ALA A 160 -7.25 13.45 4.83
CA ALA A 160 -8.71 13.50 4.85
C ALA A 160 -9.30 12.70 6.01
N CYS A 161 -8.74 11.53 6.33
CA CYS A 161 -9.11 10.74 7.51
C CYS A 161 -8.88 11.53 8.80
N LEU A 162 -7.68 12.10 8.99
CA LEU A 162 -7.35 12.93 10.15
C LEU A 162 -8.28 14.12 10.30
N GLU A 163 -8.53 14.85 9.21
CA GLU A 163 -9.46 15.99 9.21
C GLU A 163 -10.87 15.58 9.64
N SER A 164 -11.36 14.43 9.18
CA SER A 164 -12.65 13.88 9.60
C SER A 164 -12.65 13.57 11.10
N LEU A 165 -11.61 12.89 11.60
CA LEU A 165 -11.50 12.49 13.00
C LEU A 165 -11.42 13.67 13.97
N THR A 166 -10.84 14.80 13.56
CA THR A 166 -10.85 16.02 14.40
C THR A 166 -12.22 16.67 14.57
N LYS A 167 -13.19 16.35 13.68
CA LYS A 167 -14.54 16.92 13.69
C LYS A 167 -15.57 15.99 14.31
N THR A 168 -15.25 14.70 14.40
CA THR A 168 -16.16 13.67 14.88
C THR A 168 -16.22 13.66 16.41
N SER A 169 -17.43 13.63 16.96
CA SER A 169 -17.66 13.42 18.40
C SER A 169 -17.84 11.94 18.78
N ASP A 170 -17.98 11.07 17.78
CA ASP A 170 -18.15 9.62 17.91
C ASP A 170 -16.83 8.94 18.28
N GLU A 171 -16.86 8.05 19.27
CA GLU A 171 -15.72 7.27 19.73
C GLU A 171 -15.53 5.97 18.91
N ALA A 172 -16.49 5.62 18.04
CA ALA A 172 -16.46 4.44 17.17
C ALA A 172 -16.00 4.76 15.73
N CYS A 173 -15.16 5.79 15.56
CA CYS A 173 -14.70 6.21 14.24
C CYS A 173 -13.58 5.30 13.72
N ASP A 174 -13.55 5.03 12.41
CA ASP A 174 -12.56 4.16 11.78
C ASP A 174 -11.19 4.85 11.66
N GLU A 175 -10.19 4.39 12.41
CA GLU A 175 -8.82 4.92 12.37
C GLU A 175 -7.89 4.16 11.41
N SER A 176 -8.39 3.21 10.64
CA SER A 176 -7.54 2.35 9.83
C SER A 176 -6.68 3.08 8.79
N ASP A 177 -7.20 4.17 8.22
CA ASP A 177 -6.44 4.98 7.27
C ASP A 177 -5.25 5.71 7.95
N ILE A 178 -5.24 5.89 9.28
CA ILE A 178 -4.06 6.39 10.02
C ILE A 178 -2.92 5.37 9.97
N GLU A 179 -3.24 4.08 10.10
CA GLU A 179 -2.24 3.01 10.13
C GLU A 179 -1.43 2.91 8.82
N LEU A 180 -1.94 3.47 7.71
CA LEU A 180 -1.19 3.56 6.45
C LEU A 180 0.16 4.26 6.62
N ILE A 181 0.27 5.20 7.58
CA ILE A 181 1.51 5.95 7.87
C ILE A 181 2.68 4.99 8.14
N GLN A 182 2.45 3.85 8.81
CA GLN A 182 3.51 2.91 9.17
C GLN A 182 4.02 2.06 7.99
N HIS A 183 3.32 2.11 6.84
CA HIS A 183 3.56 1.22 5.70
C HIS A 183 4.00 1.96 4.42
N ILE A 184 4.09 3.29 4.46
CA ILE A 184 4.49 4.09 3.30
C ILE A 184 6.00 4.40 3.32
N ASN A 185 6.55 4.63 2.14
CA ASN A 185 7.91 5.11 1.96
C ASN A 185 8.00 6.61 2.30
N VAL A 186 8.76 6.90 3.35
CA VAL A 186 8.94 8.24 3.90
C VAL A 186 10.44 8.57 3.93
N ASN A 187 10.87 9.47 3.06
CA ASN A 187 12.15 10.16 3.21
C ASN A 187 11.98 11.39 4.12
N LEU A 188 13.05 12.10 4.44
CA LEU A 188 13.03 13.23 5.37
C LEU A 188 12.02 14.32 4.96
N GLU A 189 11.95 14.67 3.67
CA GLU A 189 11.01 15.68 3.18
C GLU A 189 9.55 15.25 3.44
N ARG A 190 9.23 13.99 3.13
CA ARG A 190 7.91 13.41 3.38
C ARG A 190 7.61 13.27 4.87
N LEU A 191 8.61 12.99 5.69
CA LEU A 191 8.48 12.90 7.15
C LEU A 191 8.11 14.27 7.72
N ILE A 192 8.83 15.32 7.33
CA ILE A 192 8.52 16.70 7.74
C ILE A 192 7.09 17.07 7.33
N LYS A 193 6.68 16.69 6.11
CA LYS A 193 5.31 16.92 5.63
C LYS A 193 4.25 16.18 6.47
N LEU A 194 4.50 14.91 6.83
CA LEU A 194 3.62 14.14 7.72
C LEU A 194 3.52 14.75 9.12
N LEU A 195 4.65 15.16 9.69
CA LEU A 195 4.68 15.76 11.03
C LEU A 195 3.95 17.11 11.08
N ASN A 196 4.15 17.95 10.06
CA ASN A 196 3.45 19.23 9.95
C ASN A 196 1.93 19.07 9.78
N GLU A 197 1.48 17.97 9.17
CA GLU A 197 0.06 17.68 9.00
C GLU A 197 -0.59 17.12 10.26
N THR A 198 0.12 16.24 10.97
CA THR A 198 -0.40 15.42 12.07
C THR A 198 -0.37 16.14 13.41
N ILE A 199 0.68 16.91 13.69
CA ILE A 199 0.92 17.45 15.03
C ILE A 199 -0.05 18.56 15.44
N PRO A 200 -0.42 19.51 14.56
CA PRO A 200 -1.48 20.46 14.88
C PRO A 200 -2.81 19.77 15.19
N LYS A 201 -3.07 18.60 14.60
CA LYS A 201 -4.30 17.81 14.79
C LYS A 201 -4.24 16.87 15.99
N PHE A 202 -3.05 16.52 16.47
CA PHE A 202 -2.86 15.49 17.50
C PHE A 202 -3.73 15.73 18.73
N PHE A 203 -3.73 16.94 19.29
CA PHE A 203 -4.51 17.28 20.48
C PHE A 203 -6.01 17.47 20.21
N MET A 204 -6.44 17.47 18.95
CA MET A 204 -7.84 17.54 18.54
C MET A 204 -8.47 16.16 18.35
N LEU A 205 -7.66 15.09 18.33
CA LEU A 205 -8.13 13.72 18.13
C LEU A 205 -8.66 13.11 19.43
N LYS A 206 -9.41 12.01 19.30
CA LYS A 206 -9.82 11.17 20.43
C LYS A 206 -8.67 10.28 20.89
N LYS A 207 -8.79 9.74 22.11
CA LYS A 207 -7.72 8.96 22.76
C LYS A 207 -7.25 7.78 21.89
N ASN A 208 -8.18 7.05 21.28
CA ASN A 208 -7.85 5.91 20.42
C ASN A 208 -7.09 6.39 19.17
N SER A 209 -7.62 7.38 18.46
CA SER A 209 -6.97 7.92 17.26
C SER A 209 -5.62 8.58 17.55
N MET A 210 -5.46 9.24 18.71
CA MET A 210 -4.15 9.72 19.19
C MET A 210 -3.16 8.56 19.36
N SER A 211 -3.59 7.47 19.98
CA SER A 211 -2.76 6.28 20.20
C SER A 211 -2.34 5.64 18.86
N THR A 212 -3.29 5.42 17.95
CA THR A 212 -3.03 4.86 16.62
C THR A 212 -2.07 5.76 15.82
N LEU A 213 -2.28 7.08 15.88
CA LEU A 213 -1.40 8.05 15.21
C LEU A 213 0.01 8.04 15.80
N ALA A 214 0.15 8.00 17.13
CA ALA A 214 1.46 7.95 17.78
C ALA A 214 2.25 6.70 17.39
N VAL A 215 1.63 5.52 17.46
CA VAL A 215 2.26 4.24 17.08
C VAL A 215 2.64 4.23 15.60
N SER A 216 1.78 4.76 14.74
CA SER A 216 2.03 4.78 13.30
C SER A 216 3.17 5.74 12.93
N LEU A 217 3.22 6.91 13.56
CA LEU A 217 4.32 7.87 13.39
C LEU A 217 5.65 7.32 13.90
N GLU A 218 5.65 6.68 15.07
CA GLU A 218 6.85 6.05 15.64
C GLU A 218 7.47 5.05 14.66
N LYS A 219 6.65 4.12 14.14
CA LYS A 219 7.10 3.15 13.13
C LYS A 219 7.57 3.82 11.84
N ALA A 220 6.91 4.89 11.39
CA ALA A 220 7.34 5.61 10.19
C ALA A 220 8.71 6.30 10.39
N ILE A 221 8.99 6.81 11.60
CA ILE A 221 10.30 7.39 11.95
C ILE A 221 11.38 6.30 11.94
N TRP A 222 11.13 5.16 12.58
CA TRP A 222 12.06 4.03 12.57
C TRP A 222 12.31 3.52 11.14
N ASN A 223 11.25 3.32 10.36
CA ASN A 223 11.38 2.92 8.97
C ASN A 223 12.16 3.95 8.14
N TRP A 224 11.99 5.26 8.40
CA TRP A 224 12.78 6.28 7.73
C TRP A 224 14.27 6.16 8.09
N MET A 225 14.60 6.00 9.38
CA MET A 225 15.98 5.83 9.82
C MET A 225 16.65 4.60 9.20
N ASP A 226 15.92 3.48 9.11
CA ASP A 226 16.43 2.23 8.55
C ASP A 226 16.61 2.31 7.02
N ASN A 227 15.68 2.96 6.30
CA ASN A 227 15.71 3.04 4.85
C ASN A 227 16.55 4.20 4.29
N TYR A 228 16.79 5.24 5.08
CA TYR A 228 17.50 6.46 4.68
C TYR A 228 18.57 6.89 5.71
N PRO A 229 19.52 6.00 6.08
CA PRO A 229 20.54 6.32 7.10
C PRO A 229 21.41 7.52 6.72
N ASP A 230 21.67 7.74 5.42
CA ASP A 230 22.43 8.89 4.95
C ASP A 230 21.75 10.24 5.24
N GLU A 231 20.42 10.28 5.27
CA GLU A 231 19.67 11.49 5.61
C GLU A 231 19.82 11.82 7.09
N LEU A 232 19.84 10.80 7.96
CA LEU A 232 20.10 10.95 9.39
C LEU A 232 21.50 11.49 9.65
N VAL A 233 22.53 10.92 9.01
CA VAL A 233 23.92 11.38 9.14
C VAL A 233 24.05 12.84 8.70
N LYS A 234 23.40 13.23 7.59
CA LYS A 234 23.39 14.63 7.14
C LYS A 234 22.70 15.56 8.13
N LEU A 235 21.62 15.13 8.77
CA LEU A 235 20.94 15.91 9.80
C LEU A 235 21.84 16.16 11.01
N GLU A 236 22.50 15.12 11.50
CA GLU A 236 23.44 15.20 12.63
C GLU A 236 24.62 16.12 12.32
N GLN A 237 25.22 15.97 11.13
CA GLN A 237 26.35 16.80 10.67
C GLN A 237 25.96 18.27 10.48
N ASN A 238 24.72 18.52 10.06
CA ASN A 238 24.22 19.87 9.86
C ASN A 238 23.85 20.59 11.17
N GLY A 239 23.82 19.88 12.31
CA GLY A 239 24.04 20.33 13.70
C GLY A 239 23.32 21.58 14.26
N ASN A 240 22.57 22.32 13.46
CA ASN A 240 22.08 23.67 13.74
C ASN A 240 20.93 24.09 12.82
N VAL A 241 20.40 23.17 12.00
CA VAL A 241 19.15 23.44 11.32
C VAL A 241 18.10 23.38 12.41
N GLU A 242 17.63 24.55 12.85
CA GLU A 242 16.23 24.70 13.27
C GLU A 242 15.40 24.01 12.18
N ILE A 243 15.17 22.71 12.36
CA ILE A 243 14.20 22.03 11.55
C ILE A 243 12.95 22.85 11.86
N LYS A 244 12.40 23.55 10.85
CA LYS A 244 11.19 24.38 10.97
C LYS A 244 9.95 23.52 11.24
N ILE A 245 10.09 22.51 12.08
CA ILE A 245 9.01 21.89 12.80
C ILE A 245 8.89 22.71 14.08
N GLY A 246 7.72 23.30 14.27
CA GLY A 246 7.46 24.26 15.35
C GLY A 246 7.97 23.75 16.70
N SER A 247 8.28 24.67 17.62
CA SER A 247 8.94 24.40 18.92
C SER A 247 8.46 23.15 19.67
N GLY A 248 7.18 22.78 19.57
CA GLY A 248 6.62 21.56 20.18
C GLY A 248 7.20 20.23 19.64
N LEU A 249 7.71 20.21 18.41
CA LEU A 249 8.32 19.01 17.81
C LEU A 249 9.76 18.79 18.23
N GLN A 250 10.54 19.85 18.41
CA GLN A 250 11.90 19.70 18.93
C GLN A 250 11.87 19.07 20.33
N GLU A 251 10.87 19.43 21.14
CA GLU A 251 10.59 18.80 22.43
C GLU A 251 10.22 17.32 22.28
N TRP A 252 9.41 16.98 21.27
CA TRP A 252 8.98 15.61 20.97
C TRP A 252 10.14 14.73 20.47
N TRP A 253 10.98 15.25 19.57
CA TRP A 253 12.18 14.60 19.06
C TRP A 253 13.20 14.33 20.17
N LYS A 254 13.41 15.27 21.08
CA LYS A 254 14.29 15.08 22.25
C LYS A 254 13.78 14.03 23.24
N ARG A 255 12.47 13.81 23.32
CA ARG A 255 11.86 12.80 24.21
C ARG A 255 11.84 11.38 23.66
N ILE A 256 12.06 11.19 22.36
CA ILE A 256 12.10 9.88 21.72
C ILE A 256 13.54 9.34 21.63
N LEU A 257 14.55 10.23 21.55
CA LEU A 257 15.97 9.86 21.37
C LEU A 257 16.83 9.97 22.64
N VAL A 258 16.26 10.35 23.79
CA VAL A 258 16.91 10.40 25.12
C VAL A 258 16.04 9.66 26.12
#